data_AF-A0A419V2M6-F1
#
_entry.id   AF-A0A419V2M6-F1
#
_cell.length_a   1.000
_cell.length_b   1.000
_cell.length_c   1.000
_cell.angle_alpha   90.00
_cell.angle_beta   90.00
_cell.angle_gamma   90.00
#
_symmetry.space_group_name_H-M   'P 1'
#
loop_
_entity.id
_entity.type
_entity.pdbx_description
1 polymer ?
#
loop_
_entity_poly.entity_id
_entity_poly.type
_entity_poly.pdbx_seq_one_letter_code
_entity_poly.pdbx_strand_id
1 'polypeptide(L)' 'MKKAWKILLRILAVYAAVIVLILTATIITVMLSFAIIVADDLFGLSSLRPIADDTLTPWSERLWHWFVLITPGG' A
#
# COMPACT_ATOMS: atom_id res chain seq x y z
N MET A 1 8.37 -35.97 8.21
CA MET A 1 8.88 -34.66 8.70
C MET A 1 9.18 -33.64 7.59
N LYS A 2 9.94 -33.97 6.53
CA LYS A 2 10.31 -32.99 5.46
C LYS A 2 9.14 -32.35 4.69
N LYS A 3 7.99 -33.04 4.56
CA LYS A 3 6.82 -32.55 3.82
C LYS A 3 6.07 -31.41 4.54
N ALA A 4 5.97 -31.49 5.87
CA ALA A 4 5.32 -30.46 6.68
C ALA A 4 6.10 -29.14 6.62
N TRP A 5 7.44 -29.20 6.69
CA TRP A 5 8.30 -28.03 6.58
C TRP A 5 8.17 -27.30 5.25
N LYS A 6 8.08 -28.06 4.14
CA LYS A 6 7.90 -27.48 2.79
C LYS A 6 6.56 -26.76 2.64
N ILE A 7 5.49 -27.29 3.24
CA ILE A 7 4.16 -26.66 3.24
C ILE A 7 4.20 -25.37 4.08
N LEU A 8 4.81 -25.44 5.27
CA LEU A 8 4.91 -24.31 6.19
C LEU A 8 5.70 -23.14 5.58
N LEU A 9 6.83 -23.41 4.91
CA LEU A 9 7.59 -22.40 4.16
C LEU A 9 6.78 -21.80 3.00
N ARG A 10 5.95 -22.60 2.32
CA ARG A 10 5.12 -22.10 1.22
C ARG A 10 4.04 -21.13 1.73
N ILE A 11 3.40 -21.46 2.85
CA ILE A 11 2.42 -20.58 3.50
C ILE A 11 3.10 -19.27 3.94
N LEU A 12 4.29 -19.37 4.55
CA LEU A 12 5.04 -18.20 4.99
C LEU A 12 5.47 -17.31 3.82
N ALA A 13 5.89 -17.90 2.70
CA ALA A 13 6.26 -17.17 1.49
C ALA A 13 5.06 -16.45 0.85
N VAL A 14 3.89 -17.11 0.80
CA VAL A 14 2.65 -16.49 0.28
C VAL A 14 2.24 -15.32 1.18
N TYR A 15 2.30 -15.50 2.50
CA TYR A 15 2.00 -14.45 3.46
C TYR A 15 2.95 -13.25 3.33
N ALA A 16 4.26 -13.49 3.21
CA ALA A 16 5.24 -12.44 2.97
C ALA A 16 4.99 -11.71 1.64
N ALA A 17 4.62 -12.44 0.57
CA ALA A 17 4.28 -11.84 -0.72
C ALA A 17 3.06 -10.91 -0.62
N VAL A 18 2.03 -11.29 0.13
CA VAL A 18 0.84 -10.44 0.35
C VAL A 18 1.21 -9.16 1.10
N ILE A 19 2.05 -9.25 2.14
CA ILE A 19 2.55 -8.06 2.85
C ILE A 19 3.30 -7.12 1.91
N VAL A 20 4.23 -7.67 1.11
CA VAL A 20 5.01 -6.88 0.15
C VAL A 20 4.10 -6.18 -0.86
N LEU A 21 3.06 -6.84 -1.36
CA LEU A 21 2.11 -6.25 -2.29
C LEU A 21 1.36 -5.06 -1.67
N ILE A 22 0.88 -5.19 -0.43
CA ILE A 22 0.16 -4.12 0.26
C ILE A 22 1.09 -2.94 0.55
N LEU A 23 2.32 -3.20 1.01
CA LEU A 23 3.33 -2.16 1.21
C LEU A 23 3.66 -1.43 -0.09
N THR A 24 3.85 -2.18 -1.18
CA THR A 24 4.15 -1.60 -2.50
C THR A 24 3.01 -0.72 -2.98
N ALA A 25 1.76 -1.19 -2.88
CA ALA A 25 0.59 -0.40 -3.23
C ALA A 25 0.49 0.87 -2.40
N THR A 26 0.73 0.78 -1.09
CA THR A 26 0.71 1.92 -0.16
C THR A 26 1.75 2.97 -0.57
N ILE A 27 2.99 2.56 -0.82
CA ILE A 27 4.07 3.45 -1.25
C ILE A 27 3.70 4.15 -2.56
N ILE A 28 3.19 3.41 -3.55
CA ILE A 28 2.77 3.98 -4.83
C ILE A 28 1.68 5.02 -4.63
N THR A 29 0.65 4.72 -3.84
CA THR A 29 -0.44 5.64 -3.57
C THR A 29 0.06 6.92 -2.90
N VAL A 30 0.92 6.81 -1.89
CA VAL A 30 1.52 7.97 -1.20
C VAL A 30 2.38 8.80 -2.14
N MET A 31 3.22 8.16 -2.97
CA MET A 31 4.06 8.86 -3.94
C MET A 31 3.21 9.60 -4.99
N LEU A 32 2.12 8.99 -5.46
CA LEU A 32 1.20 9.64 -6.41
C LEU A 32 0.48 10.83 -5.77
N SER A 33 -0.02 10.70 -4.54
CA SER A 33 -0.62 11.82 -3.81
C SER A 33 0.38 12.98 -3.68
N PHE A 34 1.62 12.68 -3.27
CA PHE A 34 2.67 13.68 -3.15
C PHE A 34 3.00 14.34 -4.50
N ALA A 35 3.12 13.55 -5.56
CA ALA A 35 3.38 14.06 -6.91
C ALA A 35 2.26 14.98 -7.40
N ILE A 36 1.00 14.65 -7.14
CA ILE A 36 -0.15 15.50 -7.48
C ILE A 36 -0.12 16.82 -6.69
N ILE A 37 0.16 16.77 -5.39
CA ILE A 37 0.26 17.97 -4.56
C ILE A 37 1.37 18.90 -5.07
N VAL A 38 2.55 18.34 -5.38
CA VAL A 38 3.66 19.10 -5.94
C VAL A 38 3.33 19.64 -7.33
N ALA A 39 2.59 18.88 -8.15
CA ALA A 39 2.16 19.34 -9.46
C ALA A 39 1.13 20.48 -9.38
N ASP A 40 0.24 20.47 -8.39
CA ASP A 40 -0.67 21.60 -8.11
C ASP A 40 0.14 22.85 -7.71
N ASP A 41 1.13 22.71 -6.81
CA ASP A 41 1.93 23.83 -6.32
C ASP A 41 2.84 24.45 -7.40
N LEU A 42 3.45 23.63 -8.25
CA LEU A 42 4.38 24.10 -9.28
C LEU A 42 3.71 24.53 -10.58
N PHE A 43 2.60 23.88 -10.96
CA PHE A 43 1.97 24.05 -12.27
C PHE A 43 0.51 24.52 -12.20
N GLY A 44 -0.04 24.73 -10.99
CA GLY A 44 -1.42 25.22 -10.79
C GLY A 44 -2.50 24.21 -11.20
N LEU A 45 -2.17 22.91 -11.23
CA LEU A 45 -3.03 21.82 -11.68
C LEU A 45 -4.08 21.42 -10.62
N SER A 46 -4.85 22.39 -10.15
CA SER A 46 -5.88 22.25 -9.12
C SER A 46 -6.99 21.24 -9.47
N SER A 47 -7.17 20.92 -10.75
CA SER A 47 -8.08 19.88 -11.22
C SER A 47 -7.65 18.46 -10.84
N LEU A 48 -6.37 18.24 -10.51
CA LEU A 48 -5.85 16.94 -10.08
C LEU A 48 -5.96 16.73 -8.56
N ARG A 49 -6.14 17.80 -7.80
CA ARG A 49 -6.23 17.76 -6.34
C ARG A 49 -7.37 16.88 -5.80
N PRO A 50 -8.59 16.90 -6.37
CA PRO A 50 -9.67 15.99 -5.96
C PRO A 50 -9.31 14.51 -6.13
N ILE A 51 -8.44 14.16 -7.09
CA ILE A 51 -7.99 12.77 -7.28
C ILE A 51 -7.13 12.33 -6.11
N ALA A 52 -6.26 13.21 -5.61
CA ALA A 52 -5.47 12.94 -4.42
C ALA A 52 -6.34 12.84 -3.16
N ASP A 53 -7.29 13.77 -2.99
CA ASP A 53 -8.08 13.89 -1.76
C ASP A 53 -9.21 12.84 -1.68
N ASP A 54 -9.98 12.64 -2.75
CA ASP A 54 -11.15 11.75 -2.72
C ASP A 54 -10.79 10.29 -2.98
N THR A 55 -9.63 10.04 -3.62
CA THR A 55 -9.26 8.70 -4.06
C THR A 55 -7.99 8.22 -3.37
N LEU A 56 -6.84 8.84 -3.64
CA LEU A 56 -5.55 8.28 -3.20
C LEU A 56 -5.39 8.28 -1.68
N THR A 57 -5.80 9.36 -1.00
CA THR A 57 -5.69 9.45 0.47
C THR A 57 -6.53 8.37 1.18
N PRO A 58 -7.85 8.21 0.91
CA PRO A 58 -8.65 7.13 1.50
C PRO A 58 -8.20 5.71 1.13
N TRP A 59 -7.57 5.54 -0.04
CA TRP A 59 -6.99 4.25 -0.42
C TRP A 59 -5.71 3.95 0.37
N SER A 60 -4.86 4.95 0.60
CA SER A 60 -3.65 4.79 1.41
C SER A 60 -3.98 4.41 2.85
N GLU A 61 -5.01 5.02 3.45
CA GLU A 61 -5.49 4.67 4.80
C GLU A 61 -6.04 3.24 4.85
N ARG A 62 -6.83 2.83 3.85
CA ARG A 62 -7.34 1.46 3.78
C ARG A 62 -6.22 0.42 3.64
N LEU A 63 -5.22 0.70 2.80
CA LEU A 63 -4.06 -0.18 2.65
C LEU A 63 -3.24 -0.26 3.93
N TRP A 64 -3.10 0.86 4.65
CA TRP A 64 -2.49 0.89 5.99
C TRP A 64 -3.26 0.03 6.98
N HIS A 65 -4.58 0.17 7.06
CA HIS A 65 -5.41 -0.65 7.95
C HIS A 65 -5.30 -2.14 7.61
N TRP A 66 -5.26 -2.49 6.33
CA TRP A 66 -5.06 -3.87 5.89
C TRP A 66 -3.68 -4.38 6.29
N PHE A 67 -2.64 -3.57 6.14
CA PHE A 67 -1.29 -3.91 6.58
C PHE A 67 -1.23 -4.18 8.09
N VAL A 68 -1.78 -3.28 8.91
CA VAL A 68 -1.85 -3.42 10.37
C VAL A 68 -2.62 -4.69 10.77
N LEU A 69 -3.73 -5.00 10.09
CA LEU A 69 -4.54 -6.18 10.38
C LEU A 69 -3.79 -7.49 10.10
N ILE A 70 -3.01 -7.53 9.01
CA ILE A 70 -2.31 -8.76 8.61
C ILE A 70 -0.98 -8.94 9.32
N THR A 71 -0.30 -7.88 9.77
CA THR A 71 0.97 -8.01 10.48
C THR A 71 0.74 -8.25 11.98
N PRO A 72 1.39 -9.27 12.58
CA PRO A 72 1.29 -9.50 14.01
C PRO A 72 1.98 -8.36 14.77
N GLY A 73 1.21 -7.62 15.57
CA GLY A 73 1.71 -6.52 16.41
C GLY A 73 1.35 -5.11 15.94
N GLY A 74 0.27 -4.95 15.16
CA GLY A 74 -0.31 -3.64 14.80
C GLY A 74 -0.32 -2.61 15.91
#